data_AF-A0A850WGU9-F1
#
_entry.id   AF-A0A850WGU9-F1
#
_cell.length_a   1.000
_cell.length_b   1.000
_cell.length_c   1.000
_cell.angle_alpha   90.00
_cell.angle_beta   90.00
_cell.angle_gamma   90.00
#
_symmetry.space_group_name_H-M   'P 1'
#
loop_
_entity.id
_entity.type
_entity.pdbx_description
1 polymer ?
#
loop_
_entity_poly.entity_id
_entity_poly.type
_entity_poly.pdbx_seq_one_letter_code
_entity_poly.pdbx_strand_id
1 'polypeptide(L)'
;LCLLQASRLEDLRVKLENEGLVNISYVVVNHQGTYSQRKFHLLKESVSDYITVYQQDEQQADVWTTLNGNKDDFLIYDRCGRLVYHLGLPYSFLSFPYVEESIKIAYCENKCGNCSYT
;
A
#
# COMPACT_ATOMS: atom_id res chain seq x y z
N LEU A 1 7.24 14.42 -3.40
CA LEU A 1 6.62 13.70 -2.27
C LEU A 1 6.33 12.24 -2.62
N CYS A 2 5.53 11.91 -3.65
CA CYS A 2 5.17 10.52 -3.96
C CYS A 2 6.37 9.60 -4.23
N LEU A 3 7.35 10.02 -5.05
CA LEU A 3 8.57 9.22 -5.30
C LEU A 3 9.39 8.96 -4.03
N LEU A 4 9.41 9.93 -3.10
CA LEU A 4 10.09 9.76 -1.81
C LEU A 4 9.33 8.78 -0.90
N GLN A 5 7.99 8.84 -0.89
CA GLN A 5 7.19 7.86 -0.17
C GLN A 5 7.36 6.45 -0.76
N ALA A 6 7.41 6.32 -2.09
CA ALA A 6 7.65 5.04 -2.76
C ALA A 6 9.03 4.44 -2.38
N SER A 7 10.10 5.22 -2.44
CA SER A 7 11.42 4.77 -1.95
C SER A 7 11.41 4.37 -0.47
N ARG A 8 10.68 5.09 0.39
CA ARG A 8 10.51 4.71 1.80
C ARG A 8 9.65 3.45 2.00
N LEU A 9 8.76 3.13 1.07
CA LEU A 9 7.98 1.90 1.13
C LEU A 9 8.88 0.69 0.91
N GLU A 10 9.88 0.81 0.03
CA GLU A 10 10.92 -0.20 -0.14
C GLU A 10 11.75 -0.35 1.15
N ASP A 11 12.17 0.75 1.77
CA ASP A 11 12.88 0.71 3.05
C ASP A 11 12.06 -0.01 4.14
N LEU A 12 10.75 0.30 4.22
CA LEU A 12 9.83 -0.34 5.15
C LEU A 12 9.68 -1.85 4.86
N ARG A 13 9.53 -2.24 3.58
CA ARG A 13 9.45 -3.64 3.16
C ARG A 13 10.68 -4.42 3.61
N VAL A 14 11.88 -3.91 3.30
CA VAL A 14 13.17 -4.53 3.69
C VAL A 14 13.29 -4.62 5.20
N LYS A 15 12.91 -3.56 5.92
CA LYS A 15 12.92 -3.55 7.39
C LYS A 15 12.03 -4.67 7.96
N LEU A 16 10.78 -4.76 7.51
CA LEU A 16 9.83 -5.76 8.00
C LEU A 16 10.27 -7.19 7.67
N GLU A 17 10.82 -7.42 6.48
CA GLU A 17 11.39 -8.71 6.09
C GLU A 17 12.58 -9.12 6.97
N ASN A 18 13.49 -8.18 7.26
CA ASN A 18 14.61 -8.42 8.19
C ASN A 18 14.17 -8.69 9.63
N GLU A 19 12.99 -8.20 10.04
CA GLU A 19 12.36 -8.50 11.32
C GLU A 19 11.58 -9.82 11.31
N GLY A 20 11.54 -10.53 10.19
CA GLY A 20 10.88 -11.83 10.04
C GLY A 20 9.40 -11.76 9.63
N LEU A 21 8.87 -10.56 9.34
CA LEU A 21 7.51 -10.38 8.82
C LEU A 21 7.51 -10.62 7.30
N VAL A 22 7.53 -11.90 6.93
CA VAL A 22 7.56 -12.38 5.54
C VAL A 22 6.15 -12.60 4.98
N ASN A 23 6.03 -12.74 3.66
CA ASN A 23 4.76 -12.95 2.95
C ASN A 23 3.78 -11.78 3.04
N ILE A 24 4.30 -10.55 3.09
CA ILE A 24 3.50 -9.33 2.91
C ILE A 24 3.63 -8.90 1.45
N SER A 25 2.49 -8.66 0.79
CA SER A 25 2.44 -8.13 -0.57
C SER A 25 2.25 -6.61 -0.55
N TYR A 26 3.03 -5.91 -1.36
CA TYR A 26 3.01 -4.44 -1.45
C TYR A 26 2.59 -4.02 -2.85
N VAL A 27 1.63 -3.10 -2.92
CA VAL A 27 1.13 -2.55 -4.18
C VAL A 27 1.08 -1.03 -4.09
N VAL A 28 1.68 -0.35 -5.05
CA VAL A 28 1.54 1.09 -5.27
C VAL A 28 0.60 1.29 -6.45
N VAL A 29 -0.51 1.98 -6.21
CA VAL A 29 -1.49 2.31 -7.27
C VAL A 29 -1.21 3.72 -7.79
N ASN A 30 -0.66 3.82 -8.99
CA ASN A 30 -0.47 5.11 -9.65
C ASN A 30 -1.81 5.65 -10.17
N HIS A 31 -2.00 6.96 -10.05
CA HIS A 31 -3.24 7.61 -10.48
C HIS A 31 -3.41 7.55 -12.02
N GLN A 32 -4.65 7.49 -12.49
CA GLN A 32 -4.98 7.35 -13.92
C GLN A 32 -4.73 8.59 -14.78
N GLY A 33 -4.53 9.75 -14.16
CA GLY A 33 -4.30 11.01 -14.89
C GLY A 33 -3.01 11.02 -15.72
N THR A 34 -3.05 11.70 -16.86
CA THR A 34 -1.95 11.82 -17.84
C THR A 34 -0.60 12.20 -17.21
N TYR A 35 -0.59 13.11 -16.24
CA TYR A 35 0.63 13.52 -15.54
C TYR A 35 1.28 12.38 -14.76
N SER A 36 0.47 11.56 -14.08
CA SER A 36 0.92 10.41 -13.32
C SER A 36 1.42 9.30 -14.23
N GLN A 37 0.71 9.03 -15.34
CA GLN A 37 1.13 8.07 -16.35
C GLN A 37 2.49 8.40 -16.97
N ARG A 38 2.73 9.67 -17.34
CA ARG A 38 4.03 10.11 -17.86
C ARG A 38 5.18 9.88 -16.88
N LYS A 39 4.89 9.84 -15.59
CA LYS A 39 5.86 9.62 -14.50
C LYS A 39 5.88 8.18 -13.99
N PHE A 40 5.16 7.26 -14.63
CA PHE A 40 5.11 5.85 -14.23
C PHE A 40 6.50 5.22 -14.15
N HIS A 41 7.38 5.48 -15.12
CA HIS A 41 8.75 4.96 -15.12
C HIS A 41 9.53 5.40 -13.87
N LEU A 42 9.47 6.68 -13.50
CA LEU A 42 10.13 7.19 -12.29
C LEU A 42 9.58 6.53 -11.01
N LEU A 43 8.28 6.29 -10.97
CA LEU A 43 7.66 5.60 -9.83
C LEU A 43 8.11 4.14 -9.76
N LYS A 44 8.15 3.44 -10.90
CA LYS A 44 8.63 2.05 -10.98
C LYS A 44 10.11 1.93 -10.59
N GLU A 45 10.95 2.86 -11.02
CA GLU A 45 12.37 2.91 -10.66
C GLU A 45 12.62 3.27 -9.18
N SER A 46 11.63 3.85 -8.50
CA SER A 46 11.76 4.24 -7.09
C SER A 46 11.52 3.09 -6.09
N VAL A 47 11.13 1.91 -6.57
CA VAL A 47 10.89 0.72 -5.76
C VAL A 47 11.54 -0.50 -6.39
N SER A 48 11.72 -1.58 -5.62
CA SER A 48 12.22 -2.84 -6.15
C SER A 48 11.13 -3.63 -6.88
N ASP A 49 11.52 -4.70 -7.58
CA ASP A 49 10.60 -5.64 -8.22
C ASP A 49 9.70 -6.41 -7.22
N TYR A 50 9.96 -6.31 -5.91
CA TYR A 50 9.12 -6.89 -4.86
C TYR A 50 7.88 -6.03 -4.54
N ILE A 51 7.80 -4.81 -5.07
CA ILE A 51 6.65 -3.92 -4.93
C ILE A 51 5.98 -3.79 -6.30
N THR A 52 4.73 -4.23 -6.40
CA THR A 52 3.96 -4.07 -7.63
C THR A 52 3.56 -2.61 -7.81
N VAL A 53 3.96 -1.98 -8.92
CA VAL A 53 3.47 -0.65 -9.29
C VAL A 53 2.40 -0.79 -10.35
N TYR A 54 1.14 -0.62 -9.94
CA TYR A 54 -0.02 -0.71 -10.81
C TYR A 54 -0.34 0.66 -11.43
N GLN A 55 -0.33 0.74 -12.77
CA GLN A 55 -0.78 1.92 -13.49
C GLN A 55 -2.25 1.76 -13.87
N GLN A 56 -3.09 2.68 -13.41
CA GLN A 56 -4.46 2.77 -13.88
C GLN A 56 -4.54 3.38 -15.29
N ASP A 57 -5.36 2.79 -16.15
CA ASP A 57 -5.76 3.30 -17.46
C ASP A 57 -6.66 4.53 -17.32
N GLU A 58 -6.64 5.45 -18.28
CA GLU A 58 -7.40 6.72 -18.15
C GLU A 58 -8.91 6.50 -18.04
N GLN A 59 -9.44 5.47 -18.71
CA GLN A 59 -10.87 5.18 -18.80
C GLN A 59 -11.37 4.16 -17.77
N GLN A 60 -10.51 3.56 -16.96
CA GLN A 60 -10.96 2.63 -15.92
C GLN A 60 -11.59 3.40 -14.74
N ALA A 61 -12.40 2.70 -13.96
CA ALA A 61 -12.90 3.24 -12.70
C ALA A 61 -11.72 3.51 -11.75
N ASP A 62 -11.69 4.70 -11.13
CA ASP A 62 -10.62 5.05 -10.21
C ASP A 62 -10.63 4.12 -9.00
N VAL A 63 -9.54 3.39 -8.83
CA VAL A 63 -9.31 2.46 -7.73
C VAL A 63 -9.37 3.18 -6.39
N TRP A 64 -8.84 4.41 -6.29
CA TRP A 64 -8.86 5.15 -5.03
C TRP A 64 -10.29 5.47 -4.61
N THR A 65 -11.10 6.02 -5.53
CA THR A 65 -12.52 6.26 -5.30
C THR A 65 -13.27 4.96 -4.97
N THR A 66 -12.99 3.87 -5.70
CA THR A 66 -13.64 2.56 -5.51
C THR A 66 -13.38 1.96 -4.13
N LEU A 67 -12.16 2.13 -3.62
CA LEU A 67 -11.76 1.65 -2.29
C LEU A 67 -12.04 2.67 -1.18
N ASN A 68 -12.76 3.76 -1.49
CA ASN A 68 -13.05 4.86 -0.56
C ASN A 68 -11.78 5.45 0.09
N GLY A 69 -10.67 5.45 -0.66
CA GLY A 69 -9.38 6.01 -0.28
C GLY A 69 -9.07 7.31 -1.02
N ASN A 70 -8.04 8.00 -0.55
CA ASN A 70 -7.52 9.21 -1.16
C ASN A 70 -6.06 9.02 -1.61
N LYS A 71 -5.58 10.01 -2.34
CA LYS A 71 -4.16 10.11 -2.68
C LYS A 71 -3.31 10.08 -1.40
N ASP A 72 -2.23 9.31 -1.46
CA ASP A 72 -1.26 9.14 -0.37
C ASP A 72 -1.81 8.36 0.84
N ASP A 73 -2.98 7.72 0.74
CA ASP A 73 -3.50 6.83 1.79
C ASP A 73 -2.84 5.43 1.73
N PHE A 74 -2.81 4.75 2.87
CA PHE A 74 -2.52 3.32 2.98
C PHE A 74 -3.78 2.55 3.34
N LEU A 75 -4.05 1.50 2.56
CA LEU A 75 -5.09 0.52 2.82
C LEU A 75 -4.40 -0.81 3.17
N ILE A 76 -4.51 -1.24 4.43
CA ILE A 76 -3.85 -2.44 4.92
C ILE A 76 -4.90 -3.53 5.09
N TYR A 77 -4.73 -4.58 4.30
CA TYR A 77 -5.56 -5.77 4.35
C TYR A 77 -4.87 -6.85 5.16
N ASP A 78 -5.62 -7.55 6.01
CA ASP A 78 -5.11 -8.73 6.70
C ASP A 78 -5.03 -9.95 5.76
N ARG A 79 -4.46 -11.05 6.27
CA ARG A 79 -4.35 -12.32 5.54
C ARG A 79 -5.69 -12.96 5.12
N CYS A 80 -6.81 -12.47 5.66
CA CYS A 80 -8.16 -12.89 5.31
C CYS A 80 -8.83 -11.93 4.31
N GLY A 81 -8.08 -10.98 3.76
CA GLY A 81 -8.54 -10.05 2.73
C GLY A 81 -9.44 -8.93 3.27
N ARG A 82 -9.46 -8.69 4.58
CA ARG A 82 -10.28 -7.61 5.17
C ARG A 82 -9.45 -6.37 5.35
N LEU A 83 -10.01 -5.22 4.99
CA LEU A 83 -9.42 -3.91 5.27
C LEU A 83 -9.44 -3.67 6.80
N VAL A 84 -8.28 -3.72 7.44
CA VAL A 84 -8.15 -3.58 8.90
C VAL A 84 -7.59 -2.22 9.31
N TYR A 85 -6.86 -1.55 8.42
CA TYR A 85 -6.46 -0.16 8.60
C TYR A 85 -6.61 0.64 7.31
N HIS A 86 -7.12 1.86 7.46
CA HIS A 86 -7.12 2.91 6.46
C HIS A 86 -6.44 4.13 7.07
N LEU A 87 -5.24 4.43 6.59
CA LEU A 87 -4.42 5.54 7.09
C LEU A 87 -4.36 6.62 6.02
N GLY A 88 -4.96 7.77 6.29
CA GLY A 88 -4.78 8.97 5.48
C GLY A 88 -3.76 9.93 6.08
N LEU A 89 -3.52 11.04 5.38
CA LEU A 89 -2.65 12.09 5.90
C LEU A 89 -3.16 12.65 7.24
N PRO A 90 -2.25 12.95 8.21
CA PRO A 90 -0.79 12.85 8.12
C PRO A 90 -0.23 11.46 8.52
N TYR A 91 -1.08 10.52 8.93
CA TYR A 91 -0.67 9.21 9.45
C TYR A 91 -0.06 8.30 8.37
N SER A 92 -0.37 8.55 7.11
CA SER A 92 0.20 7.82 5.97
C SER A 92 1.64 8.19 5.62
N PHE A 93 2.23 9.22 6.23
CA PHE A 93 3.63 9.55 5.98
C PHE A 93 4.57 8.50 6.56
N LEU A 94 5.32 7.81 5.69
CA LEU A 94 6.31 6.79 6.07
C LEU A 94 7.53 7.30 6.87
N SER A 95 7.61 8.61 7.18
CA SER A 95 8.54 9.11 8.21
C SER A 95 8.04 8.88 9.64
N PHE A 96 6.76 8.56 9.81
CA PHE A 96 6.14 8.27 11.10
C PHE A 96 5.86 6.77 11.21
N PRO A 97 5.74 6.24 12.45
CA PRO A 97 5.65 4.80 12.67
C PRO A 97 4.28 4.20 12.33
N TYR A 98 3.25 5.01 12.07
CA TYR A 98 1.86 4.54 12.02
C TYR A 98 1.62 3.43 10.98
N VAL A 99 2.17 3.55 9.77
CA VAL A 99 2.03 2.51 8.73
C VAL A 99 2.74 1.22 9.15
N GLU A 100 3.95 1.33 9.70
CA GLU A 100 4.72 0.18 10.19
C GLU A 100 4.00 -0.53 11.34
N GLU A 101 3.52 0.22 12.34
CA GLU A 101 2.79 -0.32 13.49
C GLU A 101 1.48 -0.99 13.06
N SER A 102 0.71 -0.37 12.17
CA SER A 102 -0.51 -0.97 11.63
C SER A 102 -0.24 -2.27 10.87
N ILE A 103 0.85 -2.34 10.08
CA ILE A 103 1.25 -3.59 9.42
C ILE A 103 1.63 -4.66 10.45
N LYS A 104 2.44 -4.31 11.46
CA LYS A 104 2.85 -5.24 12.53
C LYS A 104 1.67 -5.79 13.31
N ILE A 105 0.70 -4.94 13.65
CA ILE A 105 -0.52 -5.36 14.35
C ILE A 105 -1.36 -6.27 13.42
N ALA A 106 -1.62 -5.85 12.18
CA ALA A 106 -2.38 -6.65 11.22
C ALA A 106 -1.74 -8.02 10.94
N TYR A 107 -0.41 -8.10 10.93
CA TYR A 107 0.35 -9.33 10.72
C TYR A 107 0.21 -10.31 11.88
N CYS A 108 0.36 -9.82 13.11
CA CYS A 108 0.33 -10.64 14.33
C CYS A 108 -1.08 -11.05 14.75
N GLU A 109 -2.10 -10.29 14.37
CA GLU A 109 -3.47 -10.54 14.78
C GLU A 109 -4.09 -11.76 14.09
N ASN A 110 -4.52 -12.75 14.88
CA ASN A 110 -5.29 -13.89 14.42
C ASN A 110 -6.78 -13.56 14.30
N LYS A 111 -7.14 -12.56 13.48
CA LYS A 111 -8.53 -12.07 13.43
C LYS A 111 -9.43 -12.77 12.42
N CYS A 112 -8.96 -13.74 11.65
CA CYS A 112 -9.79 -14.44 10.66
C CYS A 112 -11.05 -14.99 11.35
N GLY A 113 -12.20 -14.36 11.05
CA GLY A 113 -13.48 -14.73 11.62
C GLY A 113 -14.02 -16.01 10.99
N ASN A 114 -15.17 -16.48 11.46
CA ASN A 114 -15.86 -17.60 10.82
C ASN A 114 -16.26 -17.21 9.38
N CYS A 115 -15.98 -18.08 8.41
CA CYS A 115 -16.49 -17.94 7.06
C CYS A 115 -18.02 -18.09 7.09
N SER A 116 -18.76 -17.00 6.85
CA SER A 116 -20.20 -17.09 6.55
C SER A 116 -20.37 -17.28 5.05
N TYR A 117 -20.74 -18.49 4.64
CA TYR A 117 -21.29 -18.75 3.31
C TYR A 117 -22.79 -18.41 3.39
N THR A 118 -23.15 -17.17 3.09
CA THR A 118 -24.54 -16.79 2.78
C THR A 118 -24.71 -16.67 1.28
#